data_AF-A0A497PE78-F1
#
_entry.id   AF-A0A497PE78-F1
#
_cell.length_a   1.000
_cell.length_b   1.000
_cell.length_c   1.000
_cell.angle_alpha   90.00
_cell.angle_beta   90.00
_cell.angle_gamma   90.00
#
_symmetry.space_group_name_H-M   'P 1'
#
loop_
_entity.id
_entity.type
_entity.pdbx_description
1 polymer ?
#
loop_
_entity_poly.entity_id
_entity_poly.type
_entity_poly.pdbx_seq_one_letter_code
_entity_poly.pdbx_strand_id
1 'polypeptide(L)'
;MIYYSDKDIDAKKARTKLDYFIKEGKVFELKEKRLTRTLRQNSALHKFFEIIANELNNIGEEFTYQGLSVDAISTMYTPDIVKNFFWRPIQIALFDIKSTTDLESKQIDKIIDVITKFFGEKGVYVEFPNKEQLLNDEN
;
A
#
# COMPACT_ATOMS: atom_id res chain seq x y z
N MET A 1 -6.55 14.54 13.66
CA MET A 1 -7.63 14.04 12.78
C MET A 1 -7.49 14.74 11.44
N ILE A 2 -7.72 14.02 10.34
CA ILE A 2 -7.76 14.59 8.99
C ILE A 2 -9.23 14.75 8.62
N TYR A 3 -9.61 15.92 8.13
CA TYR A 3 -10.97 16.20 7.66
C TYR A 3 -10.91 16.51 6.18
N TYR A 4 -11.81 15.90 5.41
CA TYR A 4 -11.93 16.08 3.97
C TYR A 4 -12.95 17.18 3.69
N SER A 5 -12.52 18.29 3.08
CA SER A 5 -13.39 19.45 2.85
C SER A 5 -14.46 19.22 1.79
N ASP A 6 -14.24 18.26 0.89
CA ASP A 6 -15.17 17.82 -0.16
C ASP A 6 -16.32 16.94 0.39
N LYS A 7 -16.16 16.39 1.59
CA LYS A 7 -17.20 15.61 2.28
C LYS A 7 -17.94 16.49 3.28
N ASP A 8 -19.22 16.76 3.04
CA ASP A 8 -20.06 17.61 3.90
C ASP A 8 -20.04 17.21 5.38
N ILE A 9 -20.07 15.90 5.67
CA ILE A 9 -20.01 15.36 7.04
C ILE A 9 -18.68 15.71 7.72
N ASP A 10 -17.56 15.55 7.02
CA ASP A 10 -16.23 15.83 7.59
C ASP A 10 -16.01 17.34 7.74
N ALA A 11 -16.51 18.15 6.79
CA ALA A 11 -16.48 19.60 6.89
C ALA A 11 -17.25 20.12 8.12
N LYS A 12 -18.43 19.54 8.41
CA LYS A 12 -19.19 19.85 9.63
C LYS A 12 -18.43 19.46 10.89
N LYS A 13 -17.87 18.25 10.95
CA LYS A 13 -17.06 17.79 12.10
C LYS A 13 -15.84 18.67 12.34
N ALA A 14 -15.16 19.11 11.27
CA ALA A 14 -14.01 19.99 11.34
C ALA A 14 -14.36 21.33 12.00
N ARG A 15 -15.48 21.95 11.58
CA ARG A 15 -15.99 23.21 12.16
C ARG A 15 -16.30 23.06 13.65
N THR A 16 -17.09 22.04 14.01
CA THR A 16 -17.42 21.77 15.42
C THR A 16 -16.18 21.58 16.28
N LYS A 17 -15.15 20.90 15.77
CA LYS A 17 -13.91 20.68 16.52
C LYS A 17 -13.09 21.96 16.67
N LEU A 18 -13.05 22.80 15.63
CA LEU A 18 -12.39 24.09 15.66
C LEU A 18 -13.05 25.03 16.68
N ASP A 19 -14.38 25.12 16.65
CA ASP A 19 -15.17 25.92 17.59
C ASP A 19 -14.89 25.49 19.04
N TYR A 20 -14.81 24.17 19.27
CA TYR A 20 -14.44 23.62 20.57
C TYR A 20 -13.03 24.07 21.01
N PHE A 21 -12.04 24.05 20.13
CA PHE A 21 -10.68 24.48 20.48
C PHE A 21 -10.61 25.98 20.79
N ILE A 22 -11.34 26.80 20.04
CA ILE A 22 -11.43 28.25 20.27
C ILE A 22 -12.09 28.52 21.63
N LYS A 23 -13.24 27.87 21.91
CA LYS A 23 -13.98 28.04 23.16
C LYS A 23 -13.14 27.70 24.40
N GLU A 24 -12.34 26.65 24.29
CA GLU A 24 -11.49 26.16 25.39
C GLU A 24 -10.14 26.89 25.47
N GLY A 25 -9.89 27.90 24.63
CA GLY A 25 -8.64 28.66 24.63
C GLY A 25 -7.40 27.82 24.29
N LYS A 26 -7.57 26.75 23.49
CA LYS A 26 -6.47 25.83 23.14
C LYS A 26 -5.62 26.41 22.03
N VAL A 27 -4.32 26.16 22.09
CA VAL A 27 -3.40 26.45 20.99
C VAL A 27 -3.50 25.31 19.96
N PHE A 28 -3.69 25.66 18.69
CA PHE A 28 -3.77 24.68 17.60
C PHE A 28 -3.08 25.20 16.33
N GLU A 29 -2.64 24.26 15.49
CA GLU A 29 -2.04 24.54 14.19
C GLU A 29 -2.94 23.98 13.09
N LEU A 30 -3.22 24.79 12.06
CA LEU A 30 -3.92 24.36 10.86
C LEU A 30 -2.89 24.18 9.74
N LYS A 31 -2.72 22.94 9.29
CA LYS A 31 -1.86 22.61 8.15
C LYS A 31 -2.72 22.09 7.00
N GLU A 32 -2.58 22.72 5.84
CA GLU A 32 -3.13 22.18 4.60
C GLU A 32 -2.37 20.89 4.26
N LYS A 33 -3.05 19.75 4.37
CA LYS A 33 -2.50 18.48 3.93
C LYS A 33 -2.82 18.35 2.44
N ARG A 34 -1.84 18.63 1.58
CA ARG A 34 -1.90 18.18 0.19
C ARG A 34 -2.08 16.66 0.23
N LEU A 35 -3.12 16.15 -0.43
CA LEU A 35 -3.35 14.71 -0.59
C LEU A 35 -2.26 14.13 -1.51
N THR A 36 -1.00 14.17 -1.09
CA THR A 36 -0.06 13.14 -1.53
C THR A 36 -0.62 11.81 -1.02
N ARG A 37 -0.75 10.86 -1.93
CA ARG A 37 -1.13 9.46 -1.66
C ARG A 37 -0.64 8.99 -0.30
N THR A 38 -1.47 8.87 0.74
CA THR A 38 -0.87 8.51 2.05
C THR A 38 -1.64 7.50 2.90
N LEU A 39 -2.89 7.15 2.60
CA LEU A 39 -3.58 6.06 3.34
C LEU A 39 -4.22 5.04 2.42
N ARG A 40 -5.13 5.47 1.54
CA ARG A 40 -5.83 4.55 0.62
C ARG A 40 -4.89 3.78 -0.29
N GLN A 41 -3.81 4.43 -0.74
CA GLN A 41 -2.83 3.76 -1.59
C GLN A 41 -1.85 2.90 -0.82
N ASN A 42 -1.60 3.18 0.45
CA ASN A 42 -0.84 2.26 1.29
C ASN A 42 -1.68 1.00 1.57
N SER A 43 -2.97 1.17 1.89
CA SER A 43 -3.91 0.05 2.02
C SER A 43 -4.02 -0.77 0.72
N ALA A 44 -4.12 -0.09 -0.43
CA ALA A 44 -4.15 -0.75 -1.74
C ALA A 44 -2.87 -1.54 -2.05
N LEU A 45 -1.69 -1.03 -1.67
CA LEU A 45 -0.43 -1.75 -1.80
C LEU A 45 -0.41 -3.00 -0.93
N HIS A 46 -0.87 -2.90 0.32
CA HIS A 46 -0.97 -4.06 1.21
C HIS A 46 -1.91 -5.13 0.63
N LYS A 47 -3.06 -4.71 0.09
CA LYS A 47 -3.99 -5.62 -0.59
C LYS A 47 -3.39 -6.24 -1.84
N PHE A 48 -2.62 -5.47 -2.63
CA PHE A 48 -1.92 -5.98 -3.79
C PHE A 48 -0.89 -7.06 -3.42
N PHE A 49 -0.14 -6.87 -2.32
CA PHE A 49 0.79 -7.89 -1.82
C PHE A 49 0.07 -9.16 -1.37
N GLU A 50 -1.11 -9.02 -0.77
CA GLU A 50 -1.96 -10.15 -0.39
C GLU A 50 -2.45 -10.92 -1.62
N ILE A 51 -2.94 -10.22 -2.66
CA ILE A 51 -3.38 -10.85 -3.92
C ILE A 51 -2.23 -11.66 -4.53
N ILE A 52 -1.03 -11.07 -4.67
CA ILE A 52 0.12 -11.79 -5.23
C ILE A 52 0.46 -13.03 -4.40
N ALA A 53 0.51 -12.89 -3.06
CA ALA A 53 0.83 -14.02 -2.19
C ALA A 53 -0.18 -15.16 -2.35
N ASN A 54 -1.47 -14.84 -2.40
CA ASN A 54 -2.54 -15.81 -2.56
C ASN A 54 -2.48 -16.50 -3.94
N GLU A 55 -2.29 -15.74 -5.01
CA GLU A 55 -2.17 -16.31 -6.37
C GLU A 55 -0.98 -17.28 -6.48
N LEU A 56 0.17 -16.93 -5.90
CA LEU A 56 1.34 -17.80 -5.87
C LEU A 56 1.09 -19.09 -5.06
N ASN A 57 0.48 -18.96 -3.89
CA ASN A 57 0.13 -20.13 -3.09
C ASN A 57 -0.91 -21.02 -3.79
N ASN A 58 -1.87 -20.43 -4.51
CA ASN A 58 -2.92 -21.15 -5.23
C ASN A 58 -2.37 -22.01 -6.37
N ILE A 59 -1.29 -21.57 -7.03
CA ILE A 59 -0.61 -22.37 -8.05
C ILE A 59 0.41 -23.37 -7.47
N GLY A 60 0.52 -23.46 -6.14
CA GLY A 60 1.43 -24.36 -5.45
C GLY A 60 2.89 -23.93 -5.44
N GLU A 61 3.17 -22.64 -5.71
CA GLU A 61 4.52 -22.09 -5.60
C GLU A 61 4.89 -21.85 -4.14
N GLU A 62 6.12 -22.22 -3.77
CA GLU A 62 6.67 -21.97 -2.44
C GLU A 62 7.83 -20.98 -2.51
N PHE A 63 7.90 -20.08 -1.54
CA PHE A 63 9.04 -19.20 -1.38
C PHE A 63 10.20 -19.95 -0.73
N THR A 64 11.33 -20.01 -1.42
CA THR A 64 12.55 -20.63 -0.90
C THR A 64 13.57 -19.57 -0.50
N TYR A 65 14.03 -19.62 0.75
CA TYR A 65 15.11 -18.76 1.22
C TYR A 65 16.45 -19.19 0.62
N GLN A 66 16.98 -18.40 -0.30
CA GLN A 66 18.29 -18.64 -0.89
C GLN A 66 19.41 -18.09 0.03
N GLY A 67 20.45 -18.89 0.28
CA GLY A 67 21.63 -18.48 1.06
C GLY A 67 21.69 -19.01 2.51
N LEU A 68 20.74 -19.85 2.94
CA LEU A 68 20.87 -20.62 4.17
C LEU A 68 21.80 -21.83 3.90
N SER A 69 22.91 -21.87 4.61
CA SER A 69 24.04 -22.77 4.34
C SER A 69 23.85 -24.25 4.70
N VAL A 70 22.63 -24.69 5.03
CA VAL A 70 22.43 -26.07 5.49
C VAL A 70 21.24 -26.77 4.85
N ASP A 71 20.09 -26.12 4.62
CA ASP A 71 19.00 -26.68 3.83
C ASP A 71 18.14 -25.54 3.28
N ALA A 72 17.61 -25.69 2.07
CA ALA A 72 16.67 -24.75 1.50
C ALA A 72 15.36 -24.81 2.30
N ILE A 73 15.10 -23.80 3.14
CA ILE A 73 13.84 -23.68 3.84
C ILE A 73 12.82 -23.08 2.87
N SER A 74 11.76 -23.82 2.57
CA SER A 74 10.61 -23.32 1.83
C SER A 74 9.48 -22.92 2.78
N THR A 75 8.66 -21.96 2.34
CA THR A 75 7.48 -21.50 3.06
C THR A 75 6.44 -20.97 2.07
N MET A 76 5.20 -20.86 2.52
CA MET A 76 4.14 -20.19 1.77
C MET A 76 4.47 -18.70 1.57
N TYR A 77 4.02 -18.13 0.44
CA TYR A 77 4.10 -16.70 0.22
C TYR A 77 3.22 -15.95 1.22
N THR A 78 3.79 -14.90 1.81
CA THR A 78 3.07 -13.95 2.67
C THR A 78 3.17 -12.54 2.06
N PRO A 79 2.25 -11.62 2.42
CA PRO A 79 2.33 -10.24 1.97
C PRO A 79 3.68 -9.58 2.30
N ASP A 80 4.29 -9.94 3.44
CA ASP A 80 5.61 -9.46 3.84
C ASP A 80 6.73 -10.01 2.95
N ILE A 81 6.66 -11.27 2.51
CA ILE A 81 7.61 -11.83 1.55
C ILE A 81 7.50 -11.06 0.23
N VAL A 82 6.28 -10.86 -0.29
CA VAL A 82 6.06 -10.09 -1.52
C VAL A 82 6.62 -8.68 -1.39
N LYS A 83 6.34 -7.99 -0.29
CA LYS A 83 6.82 -6.64 -0.04
C LYS A 83 8.35 -6.56 0.03
N ASN A 84 9.00 -7.46 0.76
CA ASN A 84 10.42 -7.35 1.06
C ASN A 84 11.32 -7.95 -0.02
N PHE A 85 10.88 -8.99 -0.74
CA PHE A 85 11.69 -9.71 -1.73
C PHE A 85 11.34 -9.38 -3.17
N PHE A 86 10.15 -8.83 -3.45
CA PHE A 86 9.74 -8.45 -4.81
C PHE A 86 9.61 -6.93 -4.93
N TRP A 87 8.74 -6.33 -4.11
CA TRP A 87 8.45 -4.90 -4.24
C TRP A 87 9.65 -4.01 -3.89
N ARG A 88 10.21 -4.16 -2.68
CA ARG A 88 11.28 -3.27 -2.19
C ARG A 88 12.53 -3.28 -3.08
N PRO A 89 13.02 -4.43 -3.58
CA PRO A 89 14.14 -4.44 -4.51
C PRO A 89 13.86 -3.66 -5.80
N ILE A 90 12.67 -3.82 -6.39
CA ILE A 90 12.27 -3.10 -7.62
C ILE A 90 12.15 -1.59 -7.33
N GLN A 91 11.55 -1.24 -6.19
CA GLN A 91 11.40 0.15 -5.74
C GLN A 91 12.76 0.86 -5.63
N ILE A 92 13.74 0.20 -5.01
CA ILE A 92 15.10 0.73 -4.86
C ILE A 92 15.79 0.80 -6.23
N ALA A 93 15.66 -0.24 -7.06
CA ALA A 93 16.29 -0.28 -8.38
C ALA A 93 15.79 0.82 -9.33
N LEU A 94 14.49 1.12 -9.31
CA LEU A 94 13.89 2.12 -10.21
C LEU A 94 14.00 3.55 -9.71
N PHE A 95 13.96 3.77 -8.39
CA PHE A 95 13.79 5.11 -7.82
C PHE A 95 14.72 5.46 -6.66
N ASP A 96 15.55 4.53 -6.19
CA ASP A 96 16.39 4.70 -4.99
C ASP A 96 15.62 5.12 -3.73
N ILE A 97 14.35 4.70 -3.64
CA ILE A 97 13.46 4.97 -2.52
C ILE A 97 13.32 3.70 -1.68
N LYS A 98 13.42 3.81 -0.35
CA LYS A 98 13.31 2.66 0.57
C LYS A 98 11.92 2.50 1.20
N SER A 99 11.22 3.60 1.46
CA SER A 99 9.89 3.56 2.07
C SER A 99 8.79 3.66 1.02
N THR A 100 7.76 2.83 1.13
CA THR A 100 6.56 2.92 0.27
C THR A 100 5.78 4.21 0.52
N THR A 101 5.98 4.86 1.67
CA THR A 101 5.36 6.15 2.01
C THR A 101 5.87 7.31 1.17
N ASP A 102 7.04 7.15 0.57
CA ASP A 102 7.76 8.23 -0.12
C ASP A 102 7.57 8.12 -1.65
N LEU A 103 6.82 7.12 -2.11
CA LEU A 103 6.54 6.90 -3.53
C LEU A 103 5.38 7.77 -4.05
N GLU A 104 5.58 8.33 -5.24
CA GLU A 104 4.56 9.00 -6.01
C GLU A 104 3.65 8.02 -6.78
N SER A 105 2.48 8.49 -7.21
CA SER A 105 1.50 7.64 -7.91
C SER A 105 2.08 6.96 -9.14
N LYS A 106 2.73 7.76 -9.98
CA LYS A 106 3.30 7.32 -11.24
C LYS A 106 4.45 6.34 -11.04
N GLN A 107 5.16 6.43 -9.90
CA GLN A 107 6.22 5.49 -9.55
C GLN A 107 5.64 4.15 -9.13
N ILE A 108 4.53 4.15 -8.40
CA ILE A 108 3.81 2.93 -8.02
C ILE A 108 3.27 2.22 -9.25
N ASP A 109 2.64 2.96 -10.18
CA ASP A 109 2.12 2.38 -11.43
C ASP A 109 3.24 1.68 -12.22
N LYS A 110 4.43 2.31 -12.32
CA LYS A 110 5.60 1.70 -12.96
C LYS A 110 6.10 0.43 -12.26
N ILE A 111 6.06 0.36 -10.92
CA ILE A 111 6.46 -0.86 -10.20
C ILE A 111 5.45 -1.98 -10.44
N ILE A 112 4.15 -1.65 -10.44
CA ILE A 112 3.07 -2.58 -10.74
C ILE A 112 3.27 -3.16 -12.15
N ASP A 113 3.54 -2.34 -13.16
CA ASP A 113 3.79 -2.80 -14.53
C ASP A 113 4.93 -3.84 -14.60
N VAL A 114 6.03 -3.61 -13.87
CA VAL A 114 7.16 -4.55 -13.80
C VAL A 114 6.76 -5.86 -13.14
N ILE A 115 6.03 -5.79 -12.02
CA ILE A 115 5.58 -6.97 -11.27
C ILE A 115 4.56 -7.77 -12.08
N THR A 116 3.55 -7.12 -12.64
CA THR A 116 2.52 -7.77 -13.45
C THR A 116 3.11 -8.40 -14.71
N LYS A 117 4.08 -7.75 -15.35
CA LYS A 117 4.80 -8.35 -16.48
C LYS A 117 5.57 -9.61 -16.05
N PHE A 118 6.33 -9.53 -14.96
CA PHE A 118 7.10 -10.67 -14.45
C PHE A 118 6.24 -11.87 -14.10
N PHE A 119 5.11 -11.65 -13.42
CA PHE A 119 4.17 -12.72 -13.08
C PHE A 119 3.37 -13.21 -14.28
N GLY A 120 2.99 -12.32 -15.20
CA GLY A 120 2.30 -12.67 -16.44
C GLY A 120 3.14 -13.60 -17.33
N GLU A 121 4.45 -13.38 -17.41
CA GLU A 121 5.38 -14.30 -18.10
C GLU A 121 5.45 -15.69 -17.45
N LYS A 122 5.08 -15.80 -16.17
CA LYS A 122 4.99 -17.06 -15.41
C LYS A 122 3.58 -17.64 -15.34
N GLY A 123 2.62 -17.07 -16.07
CA GLY A 123 1.22 -17.52 -16.08
C GLY A 123 0.40 -17.10 -14.86
N VAL A 124 0.92 -16.20 -14.02
CA VAL A 124 0.21 -15.65 -12.87
C VAL A 124 -0.34 -14.26 -13.23
N TYR A 125 -1.67 -14.13 -13.22
CA TYR A 125 -2.32 -12.87 -13.53
C TYR A 125 -2.62 -12.10 -12.23
N VAL A 126 -1.96 -10.95 -12.05
CA VAL A 126 -2.13 -10.11 -10.86
C VAL A 126 -2.54 -8.70 -11.26
N GLU A 127 -3.75 -8.32 -10.84
CA GLU A 127 -4.29 -6.98 -11.02
C GLU A 127 -4.19 -6.16 -9.75
N PHE A 128 -3.95 -4.87 -9.91
CA PHE A 128 -3.98 -3.93 -8.80
C PHE A 128 -5.43 -3.70 -8.35
N PRO A 129 -5.73 -3.74 -7.03
CA PRO A 129 -7.09 -3.64 -6.56
C PRO A 129 -7.71 -2.28 -6.89
N ASN A 130 -8.90 -2.31 -7.48
CA ASN A 130 -9.67 -1.12 -7.82
C ASN A 130 -10.22 -0.46 -6.55
N LYS A 131 -10.53 0.85 -6.64
CA LYS A 131 -11.06 1.64 -5.50
C LYS A 131 -12.28 1.01 -4.84
N GLU A 132 -13.11 0.27 -5.58
CA GLU A 132 -14.31 -0.41 -5.07
C GLU A 132 -13.96 -1.63 -4.20
N GLN A 133 -12.91 -2.37 -4.54
CA GLN A 133 -12.45 -3.53 -3.74
C GLN A 133 -11.92 -3.09 -2.37
N LEU A 134 -11.32 -1.90 -2.30
CA LEU A 134 -10.80 -1.32 -1.06
C LEU A 134 -11.88 -0.79 -0.12
N LEU A 135 -13.09 -0.51 -0.63
CA LEU A 135 -14.22 -0.01 0.18
C LEU A 135 -15.00 -1.15 0.85
N ASN A 136 -14.97 -2.36 0.27
CA ASN A 136 -15.69 -3.51 0.82
C ASN A 136 -14.96 -4.16 2.02
N ASP A 137 -13.64 -3.99 2.13
CA ASP A 137 -12.84 -4.48 3.27
C ASP A 137 -12.89 -3.55 4.52
N GLU A 138 -13.49 -2.34 4.40
CA GLU A 138 -13.62 -1.37 5.50
C GLU A 138 -15.01 -1.39 6.20
N ASN A 139 -15.90 -2.35 5.86
CA ASN A 139 -17.23 -2.50 6.48
C ASN A 139 -17.32 -3.71 7.43
#